data_AF-A0A6P1AGH4-F1
#
_entry.id   AF-A0A6P1AGH4-F1
#
_cell.length_a   1.000
_cell.length_b   1.000
_cell.length_c   1.000
_cell.angle_alpha   90.00
_cell.angle_beta   90.00
_cell.angle_gamma   90.00
#
_symmetry.space_group_name_H-M   'P 1'
#
loop_
_entity.id
_entity.type
_entity.pdbx_description
1 polymer ?
#
loop_
_entity_poly.entity_id
_entity_poly.type
_entity_poly.pdbx_seq_one_letter_code
_entity_poly.pdbx_strand_id
1 'polypeptide(L)'
;MRCLIISPKRSKHSEERRSEGRRVIPTFNDAQIAKQSDIFLQSDGRYVLRSKKGREHIFEPDGELVTTINRTQKAHQIKLRRGERRIVTEEEFEIFQDLFR
;
A
#
# COMPACT_ATOMS: atom_id res chain seq x y z
N MET A 1 20.67 16.58 -19.96
CA MET A 1 20.29 16.01 -18.65
C MET A 1 18.98 16.65 -18.21
N ARG A 2 17.86 15.91 -18.23
CA ARG A 2 16.56 16.41 -17.74
C ARG A 2 16.06 15.43 -16.69
N CYS A 3 16.05 15.88 -15.44
CA CYS A 3 15.47 15.18 -14.31
C CYS A 3 13.94 15.31 -14.45
N LEU A 4 13.25 14.21 -14.74
CA LEU A 4 11.80 14.15 -14.75
C LEU A 4 11.35 13.92 -13.31
N ILE A 5 10.86 14.99 -12.67
CA ILE A 5 10.11 14.89 -11.42
C ILE A 5 8.80 14.16 -11.76
N ILE A 6 8.74 12.87 -11.43
CA ILE A 6 7.51 12.08 -11.56
C ILE A 6 6.64 12.46 -10.37
N SER A 7 5.88 13.54 -10.49
CA SER A 7 4.76 13.79 -9.57
C SER A 7 3.79 12.62 -9.70
N PRO A 8 3.28 12.03 -8.59
CA PRO A 8 2.33 10.93 -8.67
C PRO A 8 1.07 11.43 -9.39
N LYS A 9 0.95 11.06 -10.67
CA LYS A 9 -0.23 11.35 -11.46
C LYS A 9 -1.36 10.50 -10.88
N ARG A 10 -2.29 11.15 -10.21
CA ARG A 10 -3.58 10.56 -9.83
C ARG A 10 -4.20 9.95 -11.09
N SER A 11 -4.26 8.63 -11.13
CA SER A 11 -4.95 7.87 -12.18
C SER A 11 -6.42 8.27 -12.23
N LYS A 12 -7.07 8.15 -13.41
CA LYS A 12 -8.53 8.34 -13.60
C LYS A 12 -9.35 7.58 -12.56
N HIS A 13 -8.83 6.46 -12.07
CA HIS A 13 -9.47 5.63 -11.05
C HIS A 13 -9.51 6.31 -9.66
N SER A 14 -8.59 7.24 -9.36
CA SER A 14 -8.65 8.09 -8.17
C SER A 14 -9.79 9.11 -8.24
N GLU A 15 -10.21 9.55 -9.42
CA GLU A 15 -11.31 10.53 -9.58
C GLU A 15 -12.67 9.87 -9.34
N GLU A 16 -12.85 8.64 -9.80
CA GLU A 16 -14.06 7.84 -9.57
C GLU A 16 -14.32 7.58 -8.09
N ARG A 17 -13.28 7.41 -7.26
CA ARG A 17 -13.45 7.09 -5.83
C ARG A 17 -13.82 8.27 -4.93
N ARG A 18 -13.80 9.51 -5.46
CA ARG A 18 -14.34 10.67 -4.73
C ARG A 18 -15.87 10.55 -4.57
N SER A 19 -16.55 9.81 -5.46
CA SER A 19 -18.00 9.59 -5.37
C SER A 19 -18.42 8.50 -4.37
N GLU A 20 -17.50 7.64 -3.92
CA GLU A 20 -17.81 6.53 -2.99
C GLU A 20 -17.45 6.78 -1.51
N GLY A 21 -16.95 7.98 -1.15
CA GLY A 21 -16.71 8.33 0.27
C GLY A 21 -15.67 7.44 0.99
N ARG A 22 -14.85 6.67 0.25
CA ARG A 22 -13.75 5.91 0.86
C ARG A 22 -12.70 6.90 1.34
N ARG A 23 -12.33 6.81 2.62
CA ARG A 23 -11.39 7.70 3.30
C ARG A 23 -9.98 7.53 2.71
N VAL A 24 -9.70 8.22 1.61
CA VAL A 24 -8.41 8.22 0.92
C VAL A 24 -7.34 8.90 1.79
N ILE A 25 -7.66 10.01 2.44
CA ILE A 25 -6.69 10.86 3.17
C ILE A 25 -6.04 10.14 4.38
N PRO A 26 -6.78 9.43 5.27
CA PRO A 26 -6.16 8.71 6.39
C PRO A 26 -5.21 7.58 5.95
N THR A 27 -5.42 7.01 4.76
CA THR A 27 -4.61 5.90 4.25
C THR A 27 -3.21 6.33 3.82
N PHE A 28 -3.07 7.55 3.30
CA PHE A 28 -1.76 8.11 2.95
C PHE A 28 -0.92 8.44 4.18
N ASN A 29 -1.53 9.01 5.22
CA ASN A 29 -0.84 9.24 6.49
C ASN A 29 -0.40 7.93 7.14
N ASP A 30 -1.27 6.90 7.14
CA ASP A 30 -0.94 5.56 7.63
C ASP A 30 0.26 4.97 6.85
N ALA A 31 0.41 5.25 5.54
CA ALA A 31 1.54 4.80 4.73
C ALA A 31 2.85 5.53 5.03
N GLN A 32 2.81 6.85 5.26
CA GLN A 32 3.98 7.66 5.61
C GLN A 32 4.60 7.24 6.96
N ILE A 33 3.78 6.92 7.95
CA ILE A 33 4.25 6.53 9.29
C ILE A 33 4.47 5.01 9.44
N ALA A 34 4.26 4.24 8.37
CA ALA A 34 4.34 2.79 8.40
C ALA A 34 5.77 2.31 8.65
N LYS A 35 5.89 1.23 9.42
CA LYS A 35 7.16 0.52 9.58
C LYS A 35 7.28 -0.56 8.52
N GLN A 36 8.52 -0.96 8.22
CA GLN A 36 8.79 -2.09 7.33
C GLN A 36 8.03 -3.36 7.74
N SER A 37 7.91 -3.64 9.05
CA SER A 37 7.18 -4.80 9.58
C SER A 37 5.67 -4.79 9.28
N ASP A 38 5.13 -3.63 8.94
CA ASP A 38 3.71 -3.44 8.65
C ASP A 38 3.43 -3.53 7.14
N ILE A 39 4.46 -3.61 6.29
CA ILE A 39 4.35 -3.61 4.83
C ILE A 39 4.73 -4.98 4.28
N PHE A 40 3.88 -5.46 3.37
CA PHE A 40 4.03 -6.76 2.75
C PHE A 40 3.94 -6.64 1.24
N LEU A 41 4.72 -7.42 0.52
CA LEU A 41 4.63 -7.54 -0.93
C LEU A 41 3.83 -8.79 -1.29
N GLN A 42 2.88 -8.65 -2.21
CA GLN A 42 2.20 -9.78 -2.84
C GLN A 42 3.00 -10.29 -4.04
N SER A 43 2.73 -11.53 -4.45
CA SER A 43 3.36 -12.13 -5.63
C SER A 43 3.08 -11.39 -6.95
N ASP A 44 2.01 -10.59 -7.01
CA ASP A 44 1.65 -9.74 -8.15
C ASP A 44 2.33 -8.36 -8.13
N GLY A 45 3.22 -8.10 -7.17
CA GLY A 45 3.96 -6.84 -7.04
C GLY A 45 3.25 -5.76 -6.22
N ARG A 46 2.03 -6.02 -5.75
CA ARG A 46 1.28 -5.05 -4.95
C ARG A 46 1.77 -4.96 -3.51
N TYR A 47 1.77 -3.75 -2.97
CA TYR A 47 2.08 -3.50 -1.57
C TYR A 47 0.83 -3.62 -0.71
N VAL A 48 0.96 -4.23 0.45
CA VAL A 48 -0.09 -4.39 1.45
C VAL A 48 0.40 -3.79 2.74
N LEU A 49 -0.14 -2.64 3.10
CA LEU A 49 0.10 -2.00 4.39
C LEU A 49 -0.93 -2.50 5.41
N ARG A 50 -0.46 -3.00 6.53
CA ARG A 50 -1.30 -3.43 7.64
C ARG A 50 -1.35 -2.38 8.74
N SER A 51 -2.51 -1.74 8.86
CA SER A 51 -2.84 -0.83 9.96
C SER A 51 -3.02 -1.57 11.30
N LYS A 52 -2.67 -0.90 12.41
CA LYS A 52 -2.86 -1.40 13.79
C LYS A 52 -4.30 -1.86 14.10
N LYS A 53 -5.30 -1.35 13.39
CA LYS A 53 -6.72 -1.72 13.57
C LYS A 53 -7.17 -2.91 12.72
N GLY A 54 -6.25 -3.66 12.12
CA GLY A 54 -6.58 -4.82 11.28
C GLY A 54 -7.10 -4.46 9.88
N ARG A 55 -6.92 -3.19 9.47
CA ARG A 55 -7.18 -2.75 8.09
C ARG A 55 -5.95 -3.05 7.25
N GLU A 56 -6.16 -3.57 6.05
CA GLU A 56 -5.13 -3.72 5.05
C GLU A 56 -5.40 -2.74 3.91
N HIS A 57 -4.44 -1.89 3.62
CA HIS A 57 -4.44 -1.02 2.45
C HIS A 57 -3.60 -1.68 1.38
N ILE A 58 -4.18 -1.91 0.20
CA ILE A 58 -3.50 -2.51 -0.93
C ILE A 58 -3.17 -1.40 -1.90
N PHE A 59 -1.90 -1.24 -2.22
CA PHE A 59 -1.37 -0.26 -3.17
C PHE A 59 -0.79 -0.98 -4.38
N GLU A 60 -0.97 -0.38 -5.55
CA GLU A 60 -0.22 -0.74 -6.75
C GLU A 60 1.28 -0.39 -6.57
N PRO A 61 2.18 -0.96 -7.40
CA PRO A 61 3.61 -0.66 -7.35
C PRO A 61 3.96 0.83 -7.54
N ASP A 62 3.07 1.62 -8.15
CA ASP A 62 3.22 3.05 -8.40
C ASP A 62 2.72 3.93 -7.24
N GLY A 63 2.24 3.31 -6.16
CA GLY A 63 1.71 4.01 -4.99
C GLY A 63 0.22 4.33 -5.07
N GLU A 64 -0.49 3.94 -6.15
CA GLU A 64 -1.94 4.10 -6.21
C GLU A 64 -2.64 3.16 -5.22
N LEU A 65 -3.50 3.70 -4.34
CA LEU A 65 -4.34 2.87 -3.49
C LEU A 65 -5.32 2.08 -4.38
N VAL A 66 -5.28 0.75 -4.33
CA VAL A 66 -6.27 -0.13 -4.99
C VAL A 66 -7.52 -0.24 -4.12
N THR A 67 -7.34 -0.61 -2.85
CA THR A 67 -8.48 -0.84 -1.95
C THR A 67 -8.05 -0.88 -0.50
N THR A 68 -9.04 -0.76 0.40
CA THR A 68 -8.87 -0.99 1.82
C THR A 68 -9.83 -2.08 2.27
N ILE A 69 -9.32 -3.11 2.93
CA ILE A 69 -10.12 -4.23 3.43
C ILE A 69 -9.90 -4.44 4.92
N ASN A 70 -10.94 -4.84 5.64
CA ASN A 70 -10.81 -5.31 7.00
C ASN A 70 -10.55 -6.82 6.95
N ARG A 71 -9.34 -7.25 7.35
CA ARG A 71 -8.97 -8.66 7.34
C ARG A 71 -8.63 -9.11 8.76
N THR A 72 -9.16 -10.26 9.16
CA THR A 72 -8.80 -10.87 10.45
C THR A 72 -7.32 -11.26 10.47
N GLN A 73 -6.71 -11.24 11.66
CA GLN A 73 -5.31 -11.63 11.79
C GLN A 73 -5.05 -13.06 11.32
N LYS A 74 -5.98 -13.98 11.60
CA LYS A 74 -5.90 -15.37 11.12
C LYS A 74 -5.84 -15.46 9.60
N ALA A 75 -6.71 -14.72 8.90
CA ALA A 75 -6.72 -14.72 7.43
C ALA A 75 -5.46 -14.11 6.82
N HIS A 76 -4.89 -13.08 7.44
CA HIS A 76 -3.59 -12.54 7.03
C HIS A 76 -2.46 -13.55 7.22
N GLN A 77 -2.40 -14.21 8.38
CA GLN A 77 -1.36 -15.20 8.67
C GLN A 77 -1.42 -16.41 7.71
N ILE A 78 -2.63 -16.81 7.30
CA ILE A 78 -2.78 -17.86 6.28
C ILE A 78 -2.14 -17.44 4.95
N LYS A 79 -2.30 -16.17 4.53
CA LYS A 79 -1.67 -15.67 3.30
C LYS A 79 -0.15 -15.65 3.38
N LEU A 80 0.42 -15.24 4.52
CA LEU A 80 1.87 -15.30 4.75
C LEU A 80 2.37 -16.74 4.70
N ARG A 81 1.69 -17.67 5.38
CA ARG A 81 2.05 -19.10 5.37
C ARG A 81 1.94 -19.74 3.99
N ARG A 82 1.00 -19.29 3.16
CA ARG A 82 0.84 -19.74 1.77
C ARG A 82 1.86 -19.14 0.81
N GLY A 83 2.70 -18.20 1.27
CA GLY A 83 3.64 -17.49 0.40
C GLY A 83 2.97 -16.50 -0.57
N GLU A 84 1.68 -16.21 -0.39
CA GLU A 84 0.97 -15.20 -1.21
C GLU A 84 1.45 -13.78 -0.89
N ARG A 85 2.06 -13.61 0.28
CA ARG A 85 2.60 -12.36 0.80
C ARG A 85 3.91 -12.64 1.52
N ARG A 86 4.83 -11.69 1.45
CA ARG A 86 6.04 -11.67 2.28
C ARG A 86 6.27 -10.28 2.85
N ILE A 87 7.04 -10.18 3.92
CA ILE A 87 7.53 -8.89 4.39
C ILE A 87 8.42 -8.29 3.29
N VAL A 88 8.32 -6.98 3.10
CA VAL A 88 9.19 -6.26 2.16
C VAL A 88 10.63 -6.28 2.65
N THR A 89 11.56 -6.33 1.70
CA THR A 89 12.99 -6.09 1.97
C THR A 89 13.21 -4.62 2.35
N GLU A 90 14.40 -4.29 2.84
CA GLU A 90 14.76 -2.91 3.19
C GLU A 90 14.72 -2.02 1.94
N GLU A 91 15.29 -2.48 0.82
CA GLU A 91 15.25 -1.78 -0.47
C GLU A 91 13.82 -1.51 -0.96
N GLU A 92 12.94 -2.51 -0.88
CA GLU A 92 11.53 -2.36 -1.27
C GLU A 92 10.75 -1.44 -0.34
N PHE A 93 11.14 -1.36 0.93
CA PHE A 93 10.56 -0.43 1.88
C PHE A 93 10.99 1.00 1.60
N GLU A 94 12.25 1.24 1.23
CA GLU A 94 12.73 2.56 0.81
C GLU A 94 12.00 3.03 -0.44
N ILE A 95 11.86 2.15 -1.46
CA ILE A 95 11.08 2.44 -2.66
C ILE A 95 9.65 2.82 -2.29
N PHE A 96 9.01 2.04 -1.41
CA PHE A 96 7.67 2.32 -0.94
C PHE A 96 7.59 3.70 -0.25
N GLN A 97 8.52 4.00 0.65
CA GLN A 97 8.55 5.29 1.36
C GLN A 97 8.72 6.47 0.41
N ASP A 98 9.59 6.34 -0.61
CA ASP A 98 9.79 7.38 -1.62
C ASP A 98 8.53 7.68 -2.45
N LEU A 99 7.63 6.71 -2.64
CA LEU A 99 6.34 6.94 -3.31
C LEU A 99 5.38 7.84 -2.51
N PHE A 100 5.53 7.89 -1.19
CA PHE A 100 4.62 8.60 -0.28
C PHE A 100 5.25 9.79 0.44
N ARG A 101 6.50 10.12 0.12
CA ARG A 101 7.28 11.21 0.71
C ARG A 101 6.76 12.60 0.35
#